data_AF-A0A1S9CCF0-F1
#
_entry.id   AF-A0A1S9CCF0-F1
#
_cell.length_a   1.000
_cell.length_b   1.000
_cell.length_c   1.000
_cell.angle_alpha   90.00
_cell.angle_beta   90.00
_cell.angle_gamma   90.00
#
_symmetry.space_group_name_H-M   'P 1'
#
loop_
_entity.id
_entity.type
_entity.pdbx_description
1 polymer ?
#
loop_
_entity_poly.entity_id
_entity_poly.type
_entity_poly.pdbx_seq_one_letter_code
_entity_poly.pdbx_strand_id
1 'polypeptide(L)'
;MNTVEQTLRYIYLKYGESVFLDSERFKSLIRTKMKGVDESIICMAIDQGIALKVSQTVKSINDTNSVENIVNNLVLVHKWKRIIALKIVNCFVTAKFGTPVTNTGLKEHQFVRQPVKLADYDKQMFYISNKVLIQYKGKRMDVAIPDGVTEIAPKAFFGLDITDVYIPNTVELIGANAFAECKKLRSIEIPASVTNIEYSAFKNCKALVSVKFNDGLLMLGAEAFYGCSDLSSLQLPRSLTTIPNCAFAICTSLVYVEIPDGILNIDMFAFALCSNLIEIKIPLGVTTIGSYAFALCSNLLTLDLPKTIFTIESNAFLKCSKLENVHIDSYEITLGNQVFGECSKLKSINLPKGLKSLGKQVFYRCHDLKFVTLPSTIKTIHETKVNFSSTQFISHANAIWKLLT
;
A
#
# COMPACT_ATOMS: atom_id res chain seq x y z
N MET A 1 -12.86 -13.63 -8.16
CA MET A 1 -13.49 -12.32 -7.90
C MET A 1 -12.71 -11.43 -6.94
N ASN A 2 -12.05 -11.94 -5.89
CA ASN A 2 -11.17 -11.10 -5.03
C ASN A 2 -10.13 -10.30 -5.88
N THR A 3 -9.52 -10.93 -6.90
CA THR A 3 -8.55 -10.26 -7.79
C THR A 3 -9.18 -9.20 -8.70
N VAL A 4 -10.45 -9.32 -9.08
CA VAL A 4 -11.16 -8.31 -9.87
C VAL A 4 -11.45 -7.07 -9.02
N GLU A 5 -11.98 -7.26 -7.81
CA GLU A 5 -12.26 -6.19 -6.85
C GLU A 5 -10.98 -5.42 -6.48
N GLN A 6 -9.90 -6.14 -6.18
CA GLN A 6 -8.59 -5.57 -5.91
C GLN A 6 -8.07 -4.75 -7.10
N THR A 7 -8.17 -5.28 -8.33
CA THR A 7 -7.70 -4.57 -9.53
C THR A 7 -8.50 -3.31 -9.80
N LEU A 8 -9.82 -3.36 -9.70
CA LEU A 8 -10.69 -2.19 -9.88
C LEU A 8 -10.42 -1.15 -8.79
N ARG A 9 -10.24 -1.59 -7.54
CA ARG A 9 -9.86 -0.72 -6.42
C ARG A 9 -8.51 -0.06 -6.64
N TYR A 10 -7.51 -0.80 -7.10
CA TYR A 10 -6.20 -0.23 -7.47
C TYR A 10 -6.34 0.86 -8.54
N ILE A 11 -7.08 0.60 -9.62
CA ILE A 11 -7.30 1.57 -10.70
C ILE A 11 -7.99 2.82 -10.13
N TYR A 12 -9.04 2.65 -9.32
CA TYR A 12 -9.75 3.76 -8.71
C TYR A 12 -8.86 4.58 -7.76
N LEU A 13 -8.12 3.92 -6.86
CA LEU A 13 -7.23 4.59 -5.91
C LEU A 13 -6.10 5.36 -6.60
N LYS A 14 -5.62 4.86 -7.75
CA LYS A 14 -4.53 5.49 -8.50
C LYS A 14 -4.97 6.64 -9.38
N TYR A 15 -6.14 6.55 -10.02
CA TYR A 15 -6.59 7.52 -11.04
C TYR A 15 -7.79 8.36 -10.59
N GLY A 16 -8.33 8.06 -9.40
CA GLY A 16 -9.51 8.72 -8.84
C GLY A 16 -10.77 8.48 -9.66
N GLU A 17 -11.79 9.30 -9.40
CA GLU A 17 -13.09 9.22 -10.05
C GLU A 17 -13.02 9.45 -11.58
N SER A 18 -12.01 10.18 -12.05
CA SER A 18 -11.82 10.47 -13.48
C SER A 18 -11.80 9.21 -14.35
N VAL A 19 -11.31 8.09 -13.83
CA VAL A 19 -11.26 6.82 -14.58
C VAL A 19 -12.63 6.18 -14.75
N PHE A 20 -13.60 6.44 -13.87
CA PHE A 20 -14.96 5.92 -14.03
C PHE A 20 -15.78 6.74 -15.04
N LEU A 21 -15.33 7.96 -15.36
CA LEU A 21 -15.94 8.85 -16.33
C LEU A 21 -15.41 8.63 -17.76
N ASP A 22 -14.25 8.01 -17.91
CA ASP A 22 -13.59 7.74 -19.20
C ASP A 22 -13.55 6.23 -19.49
N SER A 23 -14.57 5.74 -20.22
CA SER A 23 -14.75 4.31 -20.50
C SER A 23 -13.61 3.71 -21.33
N GLU A 24 -13.04 4.45 -22.27
CA GLU A 24 -11.94 3.97 -23.11
C GLU A 24 -10.64 3.86 -22.33
N ARG A 25 -10.30 4.90 -21.56
CA ARG A 25 -9.14 4.84 -20.66
C ARG A 25 -9.29 3.73 -19.64
N PHE A 26 -10.49 3.55 -19.06
CA PHE A 26 -10.71 2.49 -18.09
C PHE A 26 -10.55 1.11 -18.71
N LYS A 27 -11.18 0.84 -19.86
CA LYS A 27 -11.01 -0.43 -20.59
C LYS A 27 -9.55 -0.69 -20.94
N SER A 28 -8.80 0.33 -21.36
CA SER A 28 -7.36 0.22 -21.62
C SER A 28 -6.61 -0.25 -20.37
N LEU A 29 -6.83 0.39 -19.21
CA LEU A 29 -6.22 -0.01 -17.94
C LEU A 29 -6.62 -1.43 -17.52
N ILE A 30 -7.88 -1.81 -17.70
CA ILE A 30 -8.38 -3.16 -17.42
C ILE A 30 -7.63 -4.20 -18.25
N ARG A 31 -7.51 -3.99 -19.57
CA ARG A 31 -6.78 -4.88 -20.49
C ARG A 31 -5.31 -5.05 -20.14
N THR A 32 -4.69 -4.04 -19.51
CA THR A 32 -3.30 -4.16 -19.03
C THR A 32 -3.16 -4.96 -17.74
N LYS A 33 -4.21 -5.08 -16.92
CA LYS A 33 -4.15 -5.64 -15.56
C LYS A 33 -4.87 -6.97 -15.38
N MET A 34 -5.87 -7.28 -16.20
CA MET A 34 -6.60 -8.54 -16.17
C MET A 34 -6.76 -9.09 -17.59
N LYS A 35 -6.94 -10.41 -17.70
CA LYS A 35 -7.11 -11.11 -18.97
C LYS A 35 -8.24 -12.13 -18.89
N GLY A 36 -8.82 -12.48 -20.03
CA GLY A 36 -9.75 -13.61 -20.17
C GLY A 36 -11.19 -13.24 -19.79
N VAL A 37 -11.92 -14.17 -19.18
CA VAL A 37 -13.37 -14.01 -18.95
C VAL A 37 -13.69 -12.82 -18.05
N ASP A 38 -12.91 -12.61 -16.98
CA ASP A 38 -13.09 -11.48 -16.07
C ASP A 38 -12.90 -10.13 -16.79
N GLU A 39 -11.87 -10.02 -17.63
CA GLU A 39 -11.61 -8.83 -18.46
C GLU A 39 -12.79 -8.52 -19.38
N SER A 40 -13.27 -9.51 -20.14
CA SER A 40 -14.40 -9.34 -21.07
C SER A 40 -15.68 -8.90 -20.37
N ILE A 41 -15.98 -9.52 -19.21
CA ILE A 41 -17.16 -9.20 -18.41
C ILE A 41 -17.07 -7.76 -17.86
N ILE A 42 -15.90 -7.36 -17.36
CA ILE A 42 -15.69 -6.00 -16.83
C ILE A 42 -15.72 -4.95 -17.95
N CYS A 43 -15.13 -5.23 -19.12
CA CYS A 43 -15.22 -4.32 -20.26
C CYS A 43 -16.68 -4.16 -20.73
N MET A 44 -17.44 -5.25 -20.81
CA MET A 44 -18.87 -5.21 -21.14
C MET A 44 -19.67 -4.38 -20.12
N ALA A 45 -19.36 -4.55 -18.84
CA ALA A 45 -19.94 -3.75 -17.76
C ALA A 45 -19.63 -2.24 -17.90
N ILE A 46 -18.39 -1.89 -18.28
CA ILE A 46 -17.97 -0.51 -18.55
C ILE A 46 -18.73 0.05 -19.76
N ASP A 47 -18.85 -0.72 -20.85
CA ASP A 47 -19.60 -0.33 -22.05
C ASP A 47 -21.10 -0.09 -21.76
N GLN A 48 -21.67 -0.81 -20.81
CA GLN A 48 -23.05 -0.63 -20.34
C GLN A 48 -23.19 0.50 -19.28
N GLY A 49 -22.12 1.25 -19.05
CA GLY A 49 -22.09 2.44 -18.20
C GLY A 49 -22.16 2.14 -16.71
N ILE A 50 -21.82 0.93 -16.25
CA ILE A 50 -21.88 0.58 -14.82
C ILE A 50 -20.95 1.48 -14.01
N ALA A 51 -19.69 1.67 -14.45
CA ALA A 51 -18.72 2.51 -13.76
C ALA A 51 -19.23 3.96 -13.60
N LEU A 52 -19.77 4.52 -14.68
CA LEU A 52 -20.38 5.85 -14.70
C LEU A 52 -21.57 5.96 -13.74
N LYS A 53 -22.52 5.00 -13.82
CA LYS A 53 -23.69 4.95 -12.93
C LYS A 53 -23.27 4.86 -11.47
N VAL A 54 -22.30 3.99 -11.13
CA VAL A 54 -21.77 3.86 -9.76
C VAL A 54 -21.14 5.17 -9.29
N SER A 55 -20.36 5.84 -10.14
CA SER A 55 -19.77 7.15 -9.81
C SER A 55 -20.86 8.19 -9.50
N GLN A 56 -21.90 8.27 -10.32
CA GLN A 56 -22.92 9.32 -10.25
C GLN A 56 -24.03 9.07 -9.21
N THR A 57 -24.46 7.82 -9.00
CA THR A 57 -25.67 7.54 -8.21
C THR A 57 -25.40 6.92 -6.85
N VAL A 58 -24.34 6.12 -6.70
CA VAL A 58 -24.06 5.41 -5.44
C VAL A 58 -23.33 6.34 -4.50
N LYS A 59 -23.92 6.62 -3.34
CA LYS A 59 -23.38 7.60 -2.37
C LYS A 59 -22.48 6.98 -1.31
N SER A 60 -22.59 5.68 -1.06
CA SER A 60 -21.77 4.96 -0.08
C SER A 60 -21.74 3.47 -0.37
N ILE A 61 -20.82 2.75 0.26
CA ILE A 61 -20.72 1.27 0.20
C ILE A 61 -22.01 0.55 0.65
N ASN A 62 -22.83 1.20 1.48
CA ASN A 62 -24.07 0.64 2.03
C ASN A 62 -25.34 1.16 1.31
N ASP A 63 -25.20 1.88 0.20
CA ASP A 63 -26.33 2.42 -0.58
C ASP A 63 -27.01 1.31 -1.42
N THR A 64 -27.71 0.42 -0.72
CA THR A 64 -28.37 -0.76 -1.31
C THR A 64 -29.42 -0.39 -2.35
N ASN A 65 -30.10 0.75 -2.19
CA ASN A 65 -31.14 1.20 -3.13
C ASN A 65 -30.53 1.59 -4.49
N SER A 66 -29.47 2.39 -4.49
CA SER A 66 -28.78 2.77 -5.73
C SER A 66 -28.15 1.54 -6.40
N VAL A 67 -27.56 0.63 -5.62
CA VAL A 67 -27.01 -0.64 -6.13
C VAL A 67 -28.10 -1.49 -6.78
N GLU A 68 -29.24 -1.68 -6.11
CA GLU A 68 -30.35 -2.48 -6.60
C GLU A 68 -30.97 -1.89 -7.88
N ASN A 69 -31.03 -0.57 -8.01
CA ASN A 69 -31.49 0.11 -9.23
C ASN A 69 -30.57 -0.18 -10.42
N ILE A 70 -29.25 -0.13 -10.23
CA ILE A 70 -28.28 -0.47 -11.29
C ILE A 70 -28.40 -1.96 -11.66
N VAL A 71 -28.53 -2.84 -10.67
CA VAL A 71 -28.70 -4.29 -10.89
C VAL A 71 -29.99 -4.57 -11.68
N ASN A 72 -31.10 -3.95 -11.32
CA ASN A 72 -32.37 -4.14 -12.02
C ASN A 72 -32.31 -3.64 -13.46
N ASN A 73 -31.60 -2.52 -13.72
CA ASN A 73 -31.36 -2.07 -15.08
C ASN A 73 -30.57 -3.10 -15.91
N LEU A 74 -29.54 -3.72 -15.34
CA LEU A 74 -28.76 -4.77 -16.03
C LEU A 74 -29.57 -6.03 -16.30
N VAL A 75 -30.42 -6.43 -15.35
CA VAL A 75 -31.27 -7.63 -15.50
C VAL A 75 -32.38 -7.39 -16.52
N LEU A 76 -33.08 -6.26 -16.45
CA LEU A 76 -34.25 -5.98 -17.28
C LEU A 76 -33.87 -5.57 -18.70
N VAL A 77 -32.88 -4.67 -18.85
CA VAL A 77 -32.49 -4.09 -20.14
C VAL A 77 -31.42 -4.95 -20.81
N HIS A 78 -30.33 -5.26 -20.09
CA HIS A 78 -29.17 -5.95 -20.66
C HIS A 78 -29.19 -7.47 -20.46
N LYS A 79 -30.27 -8.03 -19.89
CA LYS A 79 -30.52 -9.47 -19.71
C LYS A 79 -29.45 -10.23 -18.93
N TRP A 80 -28.77 -9.57 -18.00
CA TRP A 80 -27.79 -10.24 -17.13
C TRP A 80 -28.47 -11.21 -16.17
N LYS A 81 -27.78 -12.31 -15.84
CA LYS A 81 -28.15 -13.11 -14.66
C LYS A 81 -27.97 -12.25 -13.40
N ARG A 82 -29.02 -12.14 -12.59
CA ARG A 82 -29.06 -11.28 -11.39
C ARG A 82 -27.84 -11.45 -10.47
N ILE A 83 -27.41 -12.69 -10.22
CA ILE A 83 -26.24 -12.99 -9.38
C ILE A 83 -24.95 -12.38 -9.96
N ILE A 84 -24.79 -12.38 -11.29
CA ILE A 84 -23.61 -11.81 -11.96
C ILE A 84 -23.67 -10.29 -11.92
N ALA A 85 -24.84 -9.71 -12.23
CA ALA A 85 -25.05 -8.26 -12.17
C ALA A 85 -24.74 -7.71 -10.77
N LEU A 86 -25.27 -8.34 -9.72
CA LEU A 86 -25.02 -7.93 -8.34
C LEU A 86 -23.54 -7.99 -7.98
N LYS A 87 -22.85 -9.08 -8.35
CA LYS A 87 -21.40 -9.23 -8.09
C LYS A 87 -20.58 -8.13 -8.76
N ILE A 88 -20.88 -7.81 -10.01
CA ILE A 88 -20.13 -6.79 -10.76
C ILE A 88 -20.38 -5.40 -10.25
N VAL A 89 -21.65 -5.04 -10.02
CA VAL A 89 -21.97 -3.71 -9.45
C VAL A 89 -21.25 -3.55 -8.11
N ASN A 90 -21.27 -4.57 -7.25
CA ASN A 90 -20.52 -4.53 -5.99
C ASN A 90 -19.00 -4.43 -6.20
N CYS A 91 -18.42 -5.00 -7.26
CA CYS A 91 -17.00 -4.81 -7.57
C CYS A 91 -16.66 -3.33 -7.83
N PHE A 92 -17.50 -2.61 -8.60
CA PHE A 92 -17.32 -1.16 -8.84
C PHE A 92 -17.57 -0.32 -7.59
N VAL A 93 -18.56 -0.68 -6.77
CA VAL A 93 -18.84 0.01 -5.51
C VAL A 93 -17.68 -0.19 -4.52
N THR A 94 -17.17 -1.41 -4.36
CA THR A 94 -16.00 -1.71 -3.53
C THR A 94 -14.73 -1.05 -4.06
N ALA A 95 -14.60 -0.90 -5.38
CA ALA A 95 -13.49 -0.15 -5.96
C ALA A 95 -13.52 1.32 -5.53
N LYS A 96 -14.69 1.97 -5.62
CA LYS A 96 -14.89 3.38 -5.22
C LYS A 96 -14.78 3.59 -3.71
N PHE A 97 -15.46 2.78 -2.91
CA PHE A 97 -15.66 3.03 -1.47
C PHE A 97 -14.85 2.13 -0.53
N GLY A 98 -14.23 1.06 -1.05
CA GLY A 98 -13.57 0.04 -0.25
C GLY A 98 -14.50 -1.06 0.21
N THR A 99 -13.93 -2.01 0.96
CA THR A 99 -14.71 -3.08 1.57
C THR A 99 -15.65 -2.50 2.61
N PRO A 100 -16.88 -3.05 2.78
CA PRO A 100 -17.78 -2.61 3.83
C PRO A 100 -17.09 -2.73 5.19
N VAL A 101 -16.71 -1.59 5.76
CA VAL A 101 -16.35 -1.53 7.18
C VAL A 101 -17.64 -1.82 7.92
N THR A 102 -17.68 -2.90 8.71
CA THR A 102 -18.80 -3.16 9.62
C THR A 102 -19.01 -1.92 10.49
N ASN A 103 -20.02 -1.14 10.15
CA ASN A 103 -20.50 0.10 10.77
C ASN A 103 -19.49 0.92 11.60
N THR A 104 -19.16 2.10 11.09
CA THR A 104 -19.74 3.33 11.66
C THR A 104 -19.71 4.45 10.59
N GLY A 105 -20.89 4.78 10.07
CA GLY A 105 -21.29 6.05 9.45
C GLY A 105 -20.26 6.80 8.60
N LEU A 106 -20.23 6.54 7.30
CA LEU A 106 -19.61 7.44 6.33
C LEU A 106 -20.52 8.63 6.08
N LYS A 107 -20.28 9.71 6.81
CA LYS A 107 -20.34 11.05 6.24
C LYS A 107 -18.89 11.50 6.13
N GLU A 108 -18.54 12.15 5.02
CA GLU A 108 -17.36 13.01 5.00
C GLU A 108 -17.47 13.92 6.22
N HIS A 109 -16.65 13.67 7.24
CA HIS A 109 -16.58 14.56 8.39
C HIS A 109 -15.82 15.80 7.91
N GLN A 110 -16.57 16.78 7.40
CA GLN A 110 -16.09 18.15 7.51
C GLN A 110 -15.96 18.41 8.99
N PHE A 111 -14.72 18.42 9.48
CA PHE A 111 -14.40 18.83 10.83
C PHE A 111 -14.79 20.31 10.98
N VAL A 112 -16.01 20.58 11.48
CA VAL A 112 -16.58 21.94 11.53
C VAL A 112 -15.98 22.80 12.66
N ARG A 113 -15.14 22.23 13.53
CA ARG A 113 -14.58 22.97 14.67
C ARG A 113 -13.37 23.77 14.24
N GLN A 114 -13.50 25.10 14.30
CA GLN A 114 -12.36 25.99 14.26
C GLN A 114 -11.49 25.75 15.51
N PRO A 115 -10.16 25.69 15.35
CA PRO A 115 -9.26 25.61 16.49
C PRO A 115 -9.41 26.82 17.41
N VAL A 116 -9.23 26.59 18.71
CA VAL A 116 -9.23 27.64 19.73
C VAL A 116 -7.80 28.10 19.94
N LYS A 117 -7.57 29.39 20.18
CA LYS A 117 -6.23 29.91 20.48
C LYS A 117 -5.68 29.30 21.77
N LEU A 118 -4.36 29.15 21.86
CA LEU A 118 -3.65 28.67 23.06
C LEU A 118 -3.90 29.50 24.33
N ALA A 119 -4.39 30.73 24.23
CA ALA A 119 -4.76 31.54 25.39
C ALA A 119 -6.09 31.07 26.03
N ASP A 120 -6.98 30.48 25.23
CA ASP A 120 -8.39 30.26 25.55
C ASP A 120 -8.77 28.76 25.56
N TYR A 121 -7.78 27.88 25.56
CA TYR A 121 -8.01 26.43 25.53
C TYR A 121 -8.60 25.89 26.84
N ASP A 122 -9.35 24.80 26.71
CA ASP A 122 -9.90 24.09 27.87
C ASP A 122 -8.80 23.33 28.63
N LYS A 123 -8.38 23.88 29.78
CA LYS A 123 -7.36 23.30 30.67
C LYS A 123 -7.79 21.99 31.35
N GLN A 124 -9.09 21.67 31.35
CA GLN A 124 -9.57 20.36 31.81
C GLN A 124 -9.41 19.30 30.72
N MET A 125 -9.51 19.69 29.45
CA MET A 125 -9.36 18.77 28.31
C MET A 125 -7.91 18.62 27.84
N PHE A 126 -7.11 19.69 27.85
CA PHE A 126 -5.73 19.64 27.38
C PHE A 126 -4.76 19.98 28.50
N TYR A 127 -3.72 19.16 28.63
CA TYR A 127 -2.55 19.48 29.45
C TYR A 127 -1.43 19.95 28.53
N ILE A 128 -1.20 21.26 28.52
CA ILE A 128 -0.23 21.93 27.65
C ILE A 128 0.78 22.67 28.53
N SER A 129 2.07 22.51 28.25
CA SER A 129 3.16 23.25 28.90
C SER A 129 4.15 23.71 27.84
N ASN A 130 4.57 24.97 27.89
CA ASN A 130 5.53 25.56 26.94
C ASN A 130 5.18 25.28 25.46
N LYS A 131 3.89 25.44 25.09
CA LYS A 131 3.35 25.14 23.75
C LYS A 131 3.40 23.66 23.33
N VAL A 132 3.81 22.76 24.21
CA VAL A 132 3.78 21.31 23.99
C VAL A 132 2.49 20.73 24.55
N LEU A 133 1.71 20.04 23.72
CA LEU A 133 0.56 19.26 24.17
C LEU A 133 1.06 17.95 24.78
N ILE A 134 1.11 17.91 26.12
CA ILE A 134 1.62 16.76 26.88
C ILE A 134 0.59 15.63 26.91
N GLN A 135 -0.69 15.97 27.10
CA GLN A 135 -1.73 14.96 27.22
C GLN A 135 -3.11 15.55 26.94
N TYR A 136 -3.95 14.80 26.22
CA TYR A 136 -5.38 15.06 26.14
C TYR A 136 -6.14 14.22 27.17
N LYS A 137 -6.98 14.87 27.98
CA LYS A 137 -7.81 14.31 29.06
C LYS A 137 -9.31 14.43 28.78
N GLY A 138 -9.68 15.04 27.66
CA GLY A 138 -11.07 15.23 27.27
C GLY A 138 -11.75 13.92 26.87
N LYS A 139 -13.09 13.95 26.80
CA LYS A 139 -13.93 12.81 26.40
C LYS A 139 -14.44 12.90 24.95
N ARG A 140 -14.13 13.99 24.24
CA ARG A 140 -14.54 14.15 22.84
C ARG A 140 -13.75 13.21 21.95
N MET A 141 -14.42 12.67 20.94
CA MET A 141 -13.80 11.85 19.89
C MET A 141 -13.36 12.70 18.69
N ASP A 142 -13.92 13.90 18.53
CA ASP A 142 -13.55 14.93 17.55
C ASP A 142 -12.71 16.01 18.23
N VAL A 143 -11.39 15.94 18.04
CA VAL A 143 -10.45 16.81 18.77
C VAL A 143 -9.90 17.91 17.89
N ALA A 144 -10.02 19.17 18.33
CA ALA A 144 -9.30 20.28 17.73
C ALA A 144 -8.13 20.66 18.65
N ILE A 145 -6.89 20.42 18.21
CA ILE A 145 -5.72 20.85 18.99
C ILE A 145 -5.65 22.38 18.95
N PRO A 146 -5.41 23.06 20.09
CA PRO A 146 -5.37 24.53 20.13
C PRO A 146 -4.28 25.15 19.24
N ASP A 147 -4.62 26.23 18.53
CA ASP A 147 -3.68 27.00 17.71
C ASP A 147 -2.60 27.62 18.59
N GLY A 148 -1.33 27.40 18.23
CA GLY A 148 -0.17 27.84 19.01
C GLY A 148 0.55 26.70 19.72
N VAL A 149 -0.02 25.49 19.73
CA VAL A 149 0.73 24.26 20.07
C VAL A 149 1.77 24.01 18.99
N THR A 150 3.02 23.78 19.40
CA THR A 150 4.16 23.53 18.50
C THR A 150 4.58 22.06 18.45
N GLU A 151 4.23 21.29 19.47
CA GLU A 151 4.59 19.88 19.57
C GLU A 151 3.46 19.07 20.21
N ILE A 152 3.24 17.86 19.68
CA ILE A 152 2.43 16.84 20.34
C ILE A 152 3.38 15.86 21.02
N ALA A 153 3.38 15.85 22.34
CA ALA A 153 4.32 15.04 23.11
C ALA A 153 4.11 13.53 22.89
N PRO A 154 5.11 12.70 23.24
CA PRO A 154 4.95 11.26 23.24
C PRO A 154 3.73 10.80 24.03
N LYS A 155 2.94 9.91 23.44
CA LYS A 155 1.70 9.34 24.01
C LYS A 155 0.59 10.33 24.35
N ALA A 156 0.61 11.56 23.85
CA ALA A 156 -0.40 12.58 24.19
C ALA A 156 -1.86 12.14 23.97
N PHE A 157 -2.10 11.28 22.97
CA PHE A 157 -3.40 10.67 22.63
C PHE A 157 -3.39 9.14 22.67
N PHE A 158 -2.39 8.51 23.29
CA PHE A 158 -2.21 7.05 23.25
C PHE A 158 -3.48 6.29 23.68
N GLY A 159 -3.94 5.37 22.83
CA GLY A 159 -5.05 4.46 23.10
C GLY A 159 -6.42 5.12 23.21
N LEU A 160 -6.56 6.38 22.79
CA LEU A 160 -7.83 7.09 22.89
C LEU A 160 -8.78 6.74 21.74
N ASP A 161 -10.07 6.79 22.04
CA ASP A 161 -11.18 6.51 21.12
C ASP A 161 -11.50 7.69 20.18
N ILE A 162 -10.50 8.50 19.83
CA ILE A 162 -10.68 9.62 18.89
C ILE A 162 -11.01 9.08 17.50
N THR A 163 -11.95 9.75 16.83
CA THR A 163 -12.38 9.43 15.46
C THR A 163 -11.79 10.40 14.45
N ASP A 164 -11.53 11.63 14.88
CA ASP A 164 -11.02 12.71 14.04
C ASP A 164 -10.19 13.69 14.89
N VAL A 165 -9.14 14.25 14.29
CA VAL A 165 -8.27 15.22 14.95
C VAL A 165 -7.79 16.28 13.97
N TYR A 166 -8.02 17.54 14.32
CA TYR A 166 -7.41 18.69 13.65
C TYR A 166 -6.09 19.04 14.33
N ILE A 167 -5.00 19.00 13.55
CA ILE A 167 -3.67 19.43 13.94
C ILE A 167 -3.42 20.81 13.31
N PRO A 168 -3.18 21.88 14.10
CA PRO A 168 -2.99 23.22 13.56
C PRO A 168 -1.63 23.37 12.86
N ASN A 169 -1.56 24.32 11.91
CA ASN A 169 -0.33 24.71 11.18
C ASN A 169 0.76 25.36 12.05
N THR A 170 0.62 25.31 13.38
CA THR A 170 1.68 25.67 14.33
C THR A 170 2.46 24.47 14.83
N VAL A 171 1.94 23.24 14.66
CA VAL A 171 2.62 22.02 15.12
C VAL A 171 3.74 21.65 14.17
N GLU A 172 4.94 21.46 14.69
CA GLU A 172 6.15 21.12 13.95
C GLU A 172 6.55 19.65 14.15
N LEU A 173 6.22 19.08 15.32
CA LEU A 173 6.61 17.73 15.74
C LEU A 173 5.42 16.91 16.25
N ILE A 174 5.28 15.69 15.73
CA ILE A 174 4.39 14.65 16.29
C ILE A 174 5.26 13.60 16.97
N GLY A 175 5.22 13.58 18.30
CA GLY A 175 6.07 12.76 19.15
C GLY A 175 5.77 11.26 19.14
N ALA A 176 6.70 10.49 19.70
CA ALA A 176 6.64 9.04 19.66
C ALA A 176 5.35 8.47 20.28
N ASN A 177 4.69 7.56 19.56
CA ASN A 177 3.42 6.96 19.98
C ASN A 177 2.29 7.97 20.26
N ALA A 178 2.37 9.22 19.77
CA ALA A 178 1.40 10.29 20.08
C ALA A 178 -0.05 9.83 19.90
N PHE A 179 -0.37 9.14 18.80
CA PHE A 179 -1.69 8.61 18.45
C PHE A 179 -1.72 7.08 18.37
N ALA A 180 -0.71 6.39 18.91
CA ALA A 180 -0.69 4.93 18.84
C ALA A 180 -1.91 4.33 19.56
N GLU A 181 -2.43 3.22 19.04
CA GLU A 181 -3.64 2.54 19.51
C GLU A 181 -4.94 3.36 19.42
N CYS A 182 -4.96 4.52 18.74
CA CYS A 182 -6.20 5.24 18.41
C CYS A 182 -6.99 4.48 17.33
N LYS A 183 -7.62 3.37 17.72
CA LYS A 183 -8.25 2.39 16.82
C LYS A 183 -9.43 2.91 16.02
N LYS A 184 -10.01 4.03 16.44
CA LYS A 184 -11.18 4.65 15.80
C LYS A 184 -10.81 5.83 14.89
N LEU A 185 -9.55 6.26 14.87
CA LEU A 185 -9.11 7.37 14.03
C LEU A 185 -9.22 6.98 12.56
N ARG A 186 -9.96 7.75 11.76
CA ARG A 186 -10.32 7.38 10.38
C ARG A 186 -9.46 8.02 9.30
N SER A 187 -9.09 9.27 9.51
CA SER A 187 -8.28 10.06 8.59
C SER A 187 -7.39 10.99 9.38
N ILE A 188 -6.25 11.35 8.80
CA ILE A 188 -5.37 12.36 9.36
C ILE A 188 -4.80 13.23 8.24
N GLU A 189 -4.85 14.54 8.45
CA GLU A 189 -4.15 15.53 7.63
C GLU A 189 -2.95 16.04 8.43
N ILE A 190 -1.75 15.86 7.87
CA ILE A 190 -0.51 16.35 8.45
C ILE A 190 -0.31 17.78 7.95
N PRO A 191 -0.36 18.81 8.82
CA PRO A 191 -0.29 20.21 8.41
C PRO A 191 1.10 20.57 7.87
N ALA A 192 1.19 21.65 7.09
CA ALA A 192 2.39 22.03 6.35
C ALA A 192 3.63 22.33 7.23
N SER A 193 3.41 22.68 8.50
CA SER A 193 4.46 22.97 9.47
C SER A 193 5.12 21.71 10.05
N VAL A 194 4.49 20.53 9.97
CA VAL A 194 5.04 19.31 10.55
C VAL A 194 6.19 18.81 9.69
N THR A 195 7.40 18.87 10.23
CA THR A 195 8.61 18.35 9.59
C THR A 195 8.95 16.94 10.07
N ASN A 196 8.45 16.53 11.24
CA ASN A 196 8.85 15.29 11.89
C ASN A 196 7.65 14.52 12.48
N ILE A 197 7.54 13.24 12.11
CA ILE A 197 6.67 12.25 12.74
C ILE A 197 7.56 11.18 13.36
N GLU A 198 7.53 11.02 14.68
CA GLU A 198 8.43 10.11 15.40
C GLU A 198 7.96 8.63 15.41
N TYR A 199 8.77 7.78 16.05
CA TYR A 199 8.57 6.35 16.18
C TYR A 199 7.14 5.99 16.64
N SER A 200 6.49 5.08 15.91
CA SER A 200 5.17 4.54 16.23
C SER A 200 4.05 5.58 16.39
N ALA A 201 4.19 6.82 15.87
CA ALA A 201 3.23 7.90 16.12
C ALA A 201 1.76 7.52 15.88
N PHE A 202 1.44 6.74 14.85
CA PHE A 202 0.10 6.25 14.49
C PHE A 202 0.00 4.72 14.48
N LYS A 203 0.85 4.03 15.25
CA LYS A 203 0.86 2.56 15.31
C LYS A 203 -0.51 2.01 15.75
N ASN A 204 -1.00 1.00 15.05
CA ASN A 204 -2.27 0.31 15.32
C ASN A 204 -3.52 1.23 15.31
N CYS A 205 -3.48 2.34 14.57
CA CYS A 205 -4.69 3.08 14.18
C CYS A 205 -5.50 2.26 13.15
N LYS A 206 -6.14 1.18 13.60
CA LYS A 206 -6.70 0.14 12.73
C LYS A 206 -7.76 0.64 11.74
N ALA A 207 -8.56 1.64 12.12
CA ALA A 207 -9.58 2.25 11.27
C ALA A 207 -9.05 3.39 10.37
N LEU A 208 -7.75 3.67 10.37
CA LEU A 208 -7.16 4.76 9.57
C LEU A 208 -7.16 4.36 8.10
N VAL A 209 -8.03 4.99 7.31
CA VAL A 209 -8.23 4.69 5.89
C VAL A 209 -7.33 5.51 4.98
N SER A 210 -7.05 6.76 5.38
CA SER A 210 -6.28 7.72 4.59
C SER A 210 -5.38 8.60 5.45
N VAL A 211 -4.22 8.94 4.89
CA VAL A 211 -3.25 9.88 5.46
C VAL A 211 -2.91 10.88 4.36
N LYS A 212 -3.09 12.17 4.65
CA LYS A 212 -2.65 13.25 3.76
C LYS A 212 -1.38 13.87 4.36
N PHE A 213 -0.24 13.56 3.76
CA PHE A 213 1.04 14.16 4.15
C PHE A 213 1.20 15.55 3.54
N ASN A 214 2.01 16.38 4.20
CA ASN A 214 2.53 17.61 3.60
C ASN A 214 3.86 17.31 2.87
N ASP A 215 4.19 18.13 1.86
CA ASP A 215 5.42 17.99 1.06
C ASP A 215 6.71 18.43 1.79
N GLY A 216 6.60 19.02 2.99
CA GLY A 216 7.71 19.44 3.84
C GLY A 216 8.11 18.43 4.93
N LEU A 217 7.51 17.24 4.96
CA LEU A 217 7.81 16.22 5.96
C LEU A 217 9.21 15.64 5.72
N LEU A 218 10.17 16.00 6.57
CA LEU A 218 11.57 15.58 6.44
C LEU A 218 11.84 14.21 7.06
N MET A 219 11.11 13.85 8.11
CA MET A 219 11.36 12.63 8.87
C MET A 219 10.08 11.87 9.16
N LEU A 220 10.09 10.59 8.78
CA LEU A 220 9.12 9.59 9.20
C LEU A 220 9.84 8.57 10.10
N GLY A 221 9.31 8.34 11.30
CA GLY A 221 9.87 7.40 12.26
C GLY A 221 9.55 5.94 11.94
N ALA A 222 10.38 5.04 12.46
CA ALA A 222 10.11 3.61 12.37
C ALA A 222 8.74 3.26 13.00
N GLU A 223 8.06 2.26 12.43
CA GLU A 223 6.71 1.82 12.83
C GLU A 223 5.61 2.91 12.83
N ALA A 224 5.85 4.09 12.24
CA ALA A 224 4.93 5.24 12.33
C ALA A 224 3.47 4.90 12.00
N PHE A 225 3.21 4.04 11.01
CA PHE A 225 1.88 3.58 10.61
C PHE A 225 1.74 2.05 10.68
N TYR A 226 2.59 1.38 11.48
CA TYR A 226 2.54 -0.06 11.66
C TYR A 226 1.13 -0.53 12.07
N GLY A 227 0.58 -1.52 11.39
CA GLY A 227 -0.72 -2.11 11.75
C GLY A 227 -1.93 -1.21 11.50
N CYS A 228 -1.80 -0.15 10.70
CA CYS A 228 -2.95 0.59 10.15
C CYS A 228 -3.65 -0.27 9.10
N SER A 229 -4.43 -1.26 9.56
CA SER A 229 -4.95 -2.35 8.73
C SER A 229 -5.96 -1.93 7.65
N ASP A 230 -6.65 -0.80 7.84
CA ASP A 230 -7.63 -0.26 6.90
C ASP A 230 -7.04 0.78 5.92
N LEU A 231 -5.75 1.12 6.09
CA LEU A 231 -5.05 2.08 5.22
C LEU A 231 -4.97 1.47 3.81
N SER A 232 -5.59 2.13 2.84
CA SER A 232 -5.85 1.50 1.54
C SER A 232 -5.07 2.07 0.36
N SER A 233 -4.68 3.34 0.45
CA SER A 233 -3.78 4.01 -0.48
C SER A 233 -2.84 4.93 0.28
N LEU A 234 -1.65 5.11 -0.26
CA LEU A 234 -0.64 5.96 0.35
C LEU A 234 0.09 6.78 -0.71
N GLN A 235 0.15 8.09 -0.52
CA GLN A 235 1.01 8.99 -1.29
C GLN A 235 2.08 9.54 -0.37
N LEU A 236 3.32 9.07 -0.53
CA LEU A 236 4.41 9.50 0.33
C LEU A 236 4.92 10.90 -0.09
N PRO A 237 5.28 11.76 0.87
CA PRO A 237 5.72 13.12 0.57
C PRO A 237 7.10 13.13 -0.10
N ARG A 238 7.26 14.04 -1.07
CA ARG A 238 8.44 14.09 -1.96
C ARG A 238 9.76 14.40 -1.27
N SER A 239 9.70 15.00 -0.08
CA SER A 239 10.84 15.37 0.77
C SER A 239 11.51 14.18 1.45
N LEU A 240 10.86 13.02 1.55
CA LEU A 240 11.44 11.85 2.20
C LEU A 240 12.55 11.23 1.35
N THR A 241 13.62 10.82 2.02
CA THR A 241 14.74 10.09 1.42
C THR A 241 14.74 8.59 1.77
N THR A 242 13.99 8.20 2.79
CA THR A 242 13.94 6.82 3.30
C THR A 242 12.53 6.45 3.72
N ILE A 243 12.13 5.21 3.46
CA ILE A 243 10.96 4.58 4.09
C ILE A 243 11.48 3.74 5.25
N PRO A 244 11.24 4.13 6.52
CA PRO A 244 11.93 3.59 7.67
C PRO A 244 11.44 2.18 8.05
N ASN A 245 12.17 1.54 8.97
CA ASN A 245 11.84 0.21 9.47
C ASN A 245 10.36 0.08 9.86
N CYS A 246 9.69 -0.95 9.35
CA CYS A 246 8.32 -1.31 9.69
C CYS A 246 7.26 -0.20 9.49
N ALA A 247 7.55 0.89 8.75
CA ALA A 247 6.70 2.09 8.73
C ALA A 247 5.24 1.80 8.37
N PHE A 248 5.03 0.89 7.41
CA PHE A 248 3.72 0.49 6.89
C PHE A 248 3.53 -1.04 6.94
N ALA A 249 4.23 -1.73 7.84
CA ALA A 249 4.04 -3.17 8.00
C ALA A 249 2.63 -3.46 8.51
N ILE A 250 2.02 -4.56 8.05
CA ILE A 250 0.66 -5.00 8.43
C ILE A 250 -0.44 -4.00 8.02
N CYS A 251 -0.17 -3.12 7.05
CA CYS A 251 -1.22 -2.37 6.35
C CYS A 251 -1.94 -3.30 5.35
N THR A 252 -2.74 -4.23 5.87
CA THR A 252 -3.33 -5.34 5.10
C THR A 252 -4.30 -4.90 4.01
N SER A 253 -4.92 -3.72 4.14
CA SER A 253 -5.80 -3.15 3.11
C SER A 253 -5.07 -2.30 2.07
N LEU A 254 -3.76 -2.13 2.20
CA LEU A 254 -2.97 -1.28 1.31
C LEU A 254 -2.88 -1.93 -0.06
N VAL A 255 -3.52 -1.29 -1.05
CA VAL A 255 -3.60 -1.79 -2.43
C VAL A 255 -2.66 -1.03 -3.35
N TYR A 256 -2.39 0.24 -3.04
CA TYR A 256 -1.57 1.14 -3.85
C TYR A 256 -0.67 2.04 -2.98
N VAL A 257 0.59 2.17 -3.40
CA VAL A 257 1.55 3.10 -2.81
C VAL A 257 2.22 3.89 -3.93
N GLU A 258 2.21 5.21 -3.81
CA GLU A 258 3.02 6.11 -4.61
C GLU A 258 4.29 6.46 -3.84
N ILE A 259 5.42 5.90 -4.29
CA ILE A 259 6.76 6.18 -3.74
C ILE A 259 7.40 7.29 -4.58
N PRO A 260 7.79 8.43 -3.98
CA PRO A 260 8.39 9.56 -4.70
C PRO A 260 9.83 9.25 -5.12
N ASP A 261 10.28 9.93 -6.18
CA ASP A 261 11.59 9.69 -6.81
C ASP A 261 12.80 9.99 -5.89
N GLY A 262 12.61 10.78 -4.82
CA GLY A 262 13.65 11.12 -3.84
C GLY A 262 14.01 10.00 -2.85
N ILE A 263 13.24 8.91 -2.81
CA ILE A 263 13.52 7.79 -1.90
C ILE A 263 14.74 7.00 -2.38
N LEU A 264 15.71 6.85 -1.49
CA LEU A 264 16.95 6.11 -1.69
C LEU A 264 16.89 4.71 -1.06
N ASN A 265 16.25 4.58 0.10
CA ASN A 265 16.20 3.32 0.86
C ASN A 265 14.76 2.96 1.26
N ILE A 266 14.45 1.67 1.13
CA ILE A 266 13.24 1.06 1.68
C ILE A 266 13.70 0.07 2.74
N ASP A 267 13.54 0.41 4.02
CA ASP A 267 14.19 -0.29 5.11
C ASP A 267 13.47 -1.60 5.53
N MET A 268 13.99 -2.25 6.58
CA MET A 268 13.57 -3.56 7.05
C MET A 268 12.07 -3.59 7.33
N PHE A 269 11.37 -4.59 6.81
CA PHE A 269 9.92 -4.78 6.97
C PHE A 269 9.03 -3.59 6.55
N ALA A 270 9.53 -2.58 5.83
CA ALA A 270 8.78 -1.33 5.57
C ALA A 270 7.33 -1.52 5.10
N PHE A 271 7.06 -2.52 4.26
CA PHE A 271 5.74 -2.90 3.75
C PHE A 271 5.43 -4.39 3.98
N ALA A 272 6.06 -5.03 4.95
CA ALA A 272 5.82 -6.44 5.22
C ALA A 272 4.34 -6.70 5.55
N LEU A 273 3.80 -7.85 5.12
CA LEU A 273 2.40 -8.25 5.33
C LEU A 273 1.35 -7.28 4.73
N CYS A 274 1.73 -6.40 3.79
CA CYS A 274 0.77 -5.67 2.96
C CYS A 274 0.12 -6.61 1.93
N SER A 275 -0.71 -7.53 2.42
CA SER A 275 -1.20 -8.68 1.66
C SER A 275 -2.07 -8.31 0.47
N ASN A 276 -2.69 -7.13 0.44
CA ASN A 276 -3.49 -6.64 -0.69
C ASN A 276 -2.72 -5.76 -1.70
N LEU A 277 -1.42 -5.54 -1.49
CA LEU A 277 -0.61 -4.74 -2.41
C LEU A 277 -0.46 -5.48 -3.74
N ILE A 278 -0.95 -4.90 -4.84
CA ILE A 278 -1.01 -5.56 -6.16
C ILE A 278 0.21 -5.25 -7.01
N GLU A 279 0.65 -4.00 -6.96
CA GLU A 279 1.76 -3.47 -7.72
C GLU A 279 2.49 -2.46 -6.85
N ILE A 280 3.81 -2.43 -7.02
CA ILE A 280 4.65 -1.37 -6.50
C ILE A 280 5.62 -0.92 -7.57
N LYS A 281 5.67 0.39 -7.80
CA LYS A 281 6.68 1.01 -8.65
C LYS A 281 7.84 1.44 -7.76
N ILE A 282 8.99 0.81 -7.92
CA ILE A 282 10.22 1.22 -7.24
C ILE A 282 10.86 2.35 -8.08
N PRO A 283 10.97 3.58 -7.55
CA PRO A 283 11.47 4.70 -8.34
C PRO A 283 12.99 4.61 -8.58
N LEU A 284 13.47 5.37 -9.56
CA LEU A 284 14.88 5.38 -9.97
C LEU A 284 15.84 5.82 -8.86
N GLY A 285 15.39 6.51 -7.81
CA GLY A 285 16.24 6.86 -6.67
C GLY A 285 16.68 5.68 -5.80
N VAL A 286 15.92 4.58 -5.79
CA VAL A 286 16.09 3.52 -4.79
C VAL A 286 17.35 2.68 -5.07
N THR A 287 18.27 2.69 -4.09
CA THR A 287 19.52 1.92 -4.11
C THR A 287 19.46 0.64 -3.29
N THR A 288 18.63 0.61 -2.24
CA THR A 288 18.57 -0.50 -1.28
C THR A 288 17.13 -0.86 -0.92
N ILE A 289 16.83 -2.16 -0.96
CA ILE A 289 15.60 -2.75 -0.39
C ILE A 289 16.03 -3.66 0.76
N GLY A 290 15.60 -3.31 1.96
CA GLY A 290 15.96 -3.94 3.23
C GLY A 290 15.31 -5.30 3.46
N SER A 291 15.82 -5.99 4.49
CA SER A 291 15.40 -7.35 4.78
C SER A 291 13.90 -7.41 5.09
N TYR A 292 13.21 -8.38 4.49
CA TYR A 292 11.75 -8.55 4.61
C TYR A 292 10.89 -7.33 4.18
N ALA A 293 11.43 -6.33 3.48
CA ALA A 293 10.71 -5.09 3.15
C ALA A 293 9.32 -5.29 2.53
N PHE A 294 9.14 -6.29 1.67
CA PHE A 294 7.89 -6.67 1.01
C PHE A 294 7.49 -8.13 1.30
N ALA A 295 8.03 -8.73 2.38
CA ALA A 295 7.69 -10.10 2.72
C ALA A 295 6.17 -10.24 2.95
N LEU A 296 5.58 -11.34 2.47
CA LEU A 296 4.16 -11.66 2.58
C LEU A 296 3.21 -10.66 1.89
N CYS A 297 3.70 -9.86 0.92
CA CYS A 297 2.85 -9.14 -0.03
C CYS A 297 2.22 -10.12 -1.04
N SER A 298 1.30 -10.95 -0.57
CA SER A 298 0.82 -12.14 -1.29
C SER A 298 0.02 -11.85 -2.56
N ASN A 299 -0.48 -10.62 -2.75
CA ASN A 299 -1.14 -10.20 -3.99
C ASN A 299 -0.24 -9.45 -4.98
N LEU A 300 1.05 -9.25 -4.68
CA LEU A 300 1.97 -8.58 -5.59
C LEU A 300 2.14 -9.41 -6.86
N LEU A 301 1.78 -8.87 -8.03
CA LEU A 301 1.75 -9.60 -9.30
C LEU A 301 3.03 -9.44 -10.11
N THR A 302 3.53 -8.20 -10.16
CA THR A 302 4.67 -7.81 -10.98
C THR A 302 5.62 -6.96 -10.16
N LEU A 303 6.92 -7.09 -10.42
CA LEU A 303 7.95 -6.29 -9.80
C LEU A 303 8.93 -5.83 -10.88
N ASP A 304 9.00 -4.52 -11.07
CA ASP A 304 9.99 -3.88 -11.93
C ASP A 304 10.99 -3.14 -11.05
N LEU A 305 12.25 -3.57 -11.10
CA LEU A 305 13.33 -2.97 -10.32
C LEU A 305 14.16 -2.03 -11.20
N PRO A 306 14.46 -0.82 -10.71
CA PRO A 306 15.19 0.19 -11.48
C PRO A 306 16.66 -0.21 -11.63
N LYS A 307 17.31 0.39 -12.63
CA LYS A 307 18.75 0.19 -12.91
C LYS A 307 19.71 0.62 -11.80
N THR A 308 19.21 1.41 -10.86
CA THR A 308 19.94 2.00 -9.73
C THR A 308 19.92 1.14 -8.47
N ILE A 309 19.16 0.04 -8.46
CA ILE A 309 19.13 -0.86 -7.30
C ILE A 309 20.47 -1.59 -7.16
N PHE A 310 21.15 -1.40 -6.04
CA PHE A 310 22.43 -2.04 -5.73
C PHE A 310 22.29 -3.26 -4.83
N THR A 311 21.37 -3.21 -3.86
CA THR A 311 21.21 -4.29 -2.88
C THR A 311 19.74 -4.60 -2.63
N ILE A 312 19.40 -5.88 -2.70
CA ILE A 312 18.16 -6.41 -2.15
C ILE A 312 18.54 -7.38 -1.05
N GLU A 313 18.22 -7.04 0.18
CA GLU A 313 18.60 -7.83 1.34
C GLU A 313 17.74 -9.10 1.50
N SER A 314 18.07 -9.89 2.52
CA SER A 314 17.48 -11.22 2.69
C SER A 314 15.97 -11.17 2.92
N ASN A 315 15.24 -12.08 2.29
CA ASN A 315 13.79 -12.25 2.41
C ASN A 315 12.94 -11.06 1.93
N ALA A 316 13.52 -10.09 1.21
CA ALA A 316 12.82 -8.86 0.82
C ALA A 316 11.45 -9.10 0.15
N PHE A 317 11.31 -10.13 -0.68
CA PHE A 317 10.06 -10.52 -1.34
C PHE A 317 9.60 -11.95 -0.95
N LEU A 318 9.99 -12.43 0.22
CA LEU A 318 9.60 -13.76 0.73
C LEU A 318 8.07 -13.90 0.74
N LYS A 319 7.55 -15.03 0.25
CA LYS A 319 6.10 -15.36 0.20
C LYS A 319 5.24 -14.33 -0.57
N CYS A 320 5.79 -13.65 -1.57
CA CYS A 320 4.99 -12.95 -2.58
C CYS A 320 4.35 -13.98 -3.53
N SER A 321 3.35 -14.73 -3.04
CA SER A 321 2.87 -15.96 -3.67
C SER A 321 2.20 -15.79 -5.03
N LYS A 322 1.72 -14.58 -5.37
CA LYS A 322 1.20 -14.25 -6.71
C LYS A 322 2.21 -13.56 -7.64
N LEU A 323 3.46 -13.38 -7.21
CA LEU A 323 4.47 -12.72 -8.03
C LEU A 323 4.81 -13.60 -9.23
N GLU A 324 4.38 -13.16 -10.42
CA GLU A 324 4.54 -13.92 -11.67
C GLU A 324 5.72 -13.44 -12.51
N ASN A 325 5.93 -12.12 -12.55
CA ASN A 325 6.92 -11.48 -13.41
C ASN A 325 7.82 -10.57 -12.57
N VAL A 326 9.12 -10.78 -12.69
CA VAL A 326 10.15 -9.95 -12.07
C VAL A 326 11.10 -9.48 -13.15
N HIS A 327 11.21 -8.17 -13.31
CA HIS A 327 12.17 -7.53 -14.19
C HIS A 327 13.25 -6.84 -13.35
N ILE A 328 14.51 -7.16 -13.65
CA ILE A 328 15.68 -6.60 -12.97
C ILE A 328 16.64 -6.09 -14.03
N ASP A 329 16.82 -4.78 -14.11
CA ASP A 329 17.71 -4.12 -15.10
C ASP A 329 18.90 -3.39 -14.42
N SER A 330 19.40 -3.94 -13.31
CA SER A 330 20.50 -3.32 -12.56
C SER A 330 21.87 -3.52 -13.22
N TYR A 331 22.66 -2.45 -13.23
CA TYR A 331 24.07 -2.49 -13.66
C TYR A 331 24.98 -3.20 -12.67
N GLU A 332 24.64 -3.17 -11.38
CA GLU A 332 25.39 -3.82 -10.30
C GLU A 332 24.42 -4.19 -9.18
N ILE A 333 24.18 -5.48 -8.93
CA ILE A 333 23.22 -5.91 -7.91
C ILE A 333 23.73 -7.07 -7.04
N THR A 334 23.47 -6.98 -5.74
CA THR A 334 23.61 -8.07 -4.78
C THR A 334 22.23 -8.51 -4.31
N LEU A 335 21.95 -9.81 -4.41
CA LEU A 335 20.73 -10.43 -3.92
C LEU A 335 21.03 -11.23 -2.64
N GLY A 336 20.37 -10.91 -1.54
CA GLY A 336 20.48 -11.60 -0.26
C GLY A 336 19.87 -13.02 -0.26
N ASN A 337 19.75 -13.62 0.92
CA ASN A 337 19.19 -14.97 1.06
C ASN A 337 17.66 -14.95 0.88
N GLN A 338 17.09 -15.97 0.23
CA GLN A 338 15.63 -16.14 0.10
C GLN A 338 14.86 -14.93 -0.41
N VAL A 339 15.49 -14.04 -1.21
CA VAL A 339 14.87 -12.81 -1.71
C VAL A 339 13.50 -13.07 -2.34
N PHE A 340 13.38 -14.10 -3.17
CA PHE A 340 12.13 -14.54 -3.81
C PHE A 340 11.63 -15.89 -3.26
N GLY A 341 12.00 -16.23 -2.02
CA GLY A 341 11.56 -17.47 -1.39
C GLY A 341 10.04 -17.57 -1.38
N GLU A 342 9.48 -18.75 -1.63
CA GLU A 342 8.05 -19.06 -1.66
C GLU A 342 7.21 -18.17 -2.61
N CYS A 343 7.83 -17.58 -3.64
CA CYS A 343 7.12 -16.95 -4.76
C CYS A 343 6.57 -18.03 -5.71
N SER A 344 5.52 -18.72 -5.29
CA SER A 344 5.04 -19.95 -5.93
C SER A 344 4.53 -19.79 -7.36
N LYS A 345 4.15 -18.57 -7.78
CA LYS A 345 3.67 -18.25 -9.13
C LYS A 345 4.76 -17.72 -10.07
N LEU A 346 5.98 -17.53 -9.61
CA LEU A 346 7.08 -17.04 -10.43
C LEU A 346 7.46 -18.07 -11.48
N LYS A 347 7.28 -17.77 -12.77
CA LYS A 347 7.47 -18.75 -13.87
C LYS A 347 8.87 -18.75 -14.45
N SER A 348 9.44 -17.56 -14.60
CA SER A 348 10.79 -17.36 -15.12
C SER A 348 11.38 -16.06 -14.61
N ILE A 349 12.70 -16.00 -14.51
CA ILE A 349 13.41 -14.77 -14.16
C ILE A 349 14.73 -14.66 -14.93
N ASN A 350 14.99 -13.45 -15.43
CA ASN A 350 16.24 -13.09 -16.07
C ASN A 350 17.10 -12.31 -15.08
N LEU A 351 18.21 -12.88 -14.64
CA LEU A 351 19.13 -12.17 -13.76
C LEU A 351 20.02 -11.22 -14.59
N PRO A 352 20.24 -9.98 -14.12
CA PRO A 352 20.90 -8.95 -14.91
C PRO A 352 22.40 -9.23 -15.07
N LYS A 353 23.00 -8.72 -16.14
CA LYS A 353 24.46 -8.77 -16.35
C LYS A 353 25.25 -8.13 -15.21
N GLY A 354 24.64 -7.25 -14.44
CA GLY A 354 25.22 -6.62 -13.26
C GLY A 354 25.27 -7.47 -11.98
N LEU A 355 24.80 -8.73 -11.99
CA LEU A 355 24.71 -9.54 -10.77
C LEU A 355 26.09 -9.84 -10.17
N LYS A 356 26.38 -9.26 -9.00
CA LYS A 356 27.64 -9.45 -8.25
C LYS A 356 27.60 -10.67 -7.35
N SER A 357 26.51 -10.86 -6.61
CA SER A 357 26.35 -11.93 -5.64
C SER A 357 24.90 -12.40 -5.58
N LEU A 358 24.73 -13.72 -5.45
CA LEU A 358 23.47 -14.41 -5.28
C LEU A 358 23.49 -15.18 -3.96
N GLY A 359 22.62 -14.79 -3.02
CA GLY A 359 22.52 -15.40 -1.70
C GLY A 359 21.98 -16.84 -1.73
N LYS A 360 21.92 -17.45 -0.55
CA LYS A 360 21.39 -18.81 -0.38
C LYS A 360 19.88 -18.82 -0.62
N GLN A 361 19.38 -19.88 -1.24
CA GLN A 361 17.94 -20.17 -1.29
C GLN A 361 17.07 -19.05 -1.93
N VAL A 362 17.61 -18.22 -2.83
CA VAL A 362 16.89 -17.08 -3.44
C VAL A 362 15.52 -17.45 -3.99
N PHE A 363 15.39 -18.62 -4.62
CA PHE A 363 14.15 -19.13 -5.22
C PHE A 363 13.57 -20.34 -4.47
N TYR A 364 13.85 -20.46 -3.17
CA TYR A 364 13.35 -21.57 -2.35
C TYR A 364 11.84 -21.74 -2.49
N ARG A 365 11.34 -22.96 -2.77
CA ARG A 365 9.90 -23.26 -2.93
C ARG A 365 9.16 -22.38 -3.97
N CYS A 366 9.84 -21.91 -5.01
CA CYS A 366 9.17 -21.34 -6.19
C CYS A 366 8.64 -22.47 -7.10
N HIS A 367 7.45 -23.00 -6.79
CA HIS A 367 6.92 -24.22 -7.43
C HIS A 367 6.66 -24.11 -8.93
N ASP A 368 6.25 -22.95 -9.44
CA ASP A 368 5.97 -22.75 -10.87
C ASP A 368 7.23 -22.29 -11.66
N LEU A 369 8.40 -22.16 -11.01
CA LEU A 369 9.63 -21.64 -11.63
C LEU A 369 10.27 -22.68 -12.56
N LYS A 370 10.19 -22.41 -13.86
CA LYS A 370 10.72 -23.30 -14.92
C LYS A 370 12.10 -22.89 -15.40
N PHE A 371 12.33 -21.59 -15.54
CA PHE A 371 13.54 -21.05 -16.17
C PHE A 371 14.19 -19.95 -15.34
N VAL A 372 15.49 -20.07 -15.11
CA VAL A 372 16.33 -18.99 -14.60
C VAL A 372 17.46 -18.74 -15.59
N THR A 373 17.50 -17.54 -16.16
CA THR A 373 18.60 -17.14 -17.04
C THR A 373 19.67 -16.46 -16.23
N LEU A 374 20.87 -17.06 -16.21
CA LEU A 374 22.02 -16.53 -15.50
C LEU A 374 22.88 -15.66 -16.44
N PRO A 375 23.43 -14.53 -15.95
CA PRO A 375 24.38 -13.74 -16.71
C PRO A 375 25.73 -14.44 -16.77
N SER A 376 26.51 -14.18 -17.82
CA SER A 376 27.89 -14.70 -17.96
C SER A 376 28.88 -14.10 -16.96
N THR A 377 28.49 -13.06 -16.23
CA THR A 377 29.32 -12.27 -15.31
C THR A 377 29.30 -12.76 -13.86
N ILE A 378 28.48 -13.77 -13.53
CA ILE A 378 28.32 -14.24 -12.15
C ILE A 378 29.63 -14.81 -11.63
N LYS A 379 30.16 -14.22 -10.55
CA LYS A 379 31.46 -14.62 -9.96
C LYS A 379 31.32 -15.69 -8.88
N THR A 380 30.25 -15.64 -8.08
CA THR A 380 30.01 -16.57 -6.97
C THR A 380 28.53 -16.91 -6.83
N ILE A 381 28.23 -18.19 -6.55
CA ILE A 381 26.91 -18.69 -6.14
C ILE A 381 27.12 -19.38 -4.80
N HIS A 382 26.52 -18.86 -3.72
CA HIS A 382 26.67 -19.46 -2.39
C HIS A 382 25.51 -20.43 -2.11
N GLU A 383 25.82 -21.71 -1.86
CA GLU A 383 24.92 -22.76 -1.34
C GLU A 383 23.42 -22.51 -1.60
N THR A 384 23.04 -22.58 -2.86
CA THR A 384 21.63 -22.61 -3.24
C THR A 384 21.11 -24.01 -2.91
N LYS A 385 20.69 -24.28 -1.67
CA LYS A 385 19.85 -25.46 -1.39
C LYS A 385 18.55 -25.27 -2.15
N VAL A 386 18.42 -25.89 -3.30
CA VAL A 386 17.23 -25.73 -4.14
C VAL A 386 16.49 -27.03 -4.22
N ASN A 387 15.46 -27.13 -3.40
CA ASN A 387 14.55 -28.27 -3.43
C ASN A 387 13.62 -28.11 -4.65
N PHE A 388 14.06 -28.57 -5.81
CA PHE A 388 13.30 -28.51 -7.06
C PHE A 388 12.93 -29.89 -7.59
N SER A 389 11.75 -29.99 -8.21
CA SER A 389 11.31 -31.15 -8.99
C SER A 389 11.62 -31.04 -10.50
N SER A 390 11.87 -29.84 -11.07
CA SER A 390 11.98 -29.67 -12.55
C SER A 390 12.50 -28.30 -13.11
N THR A 391 13.36 -27.53 -12.43
CA THR A 391 13.82 -26.20 -12.94
C THR A 391 15.09 -26.28 -13.79
N GLN A 392 15.14 -25.57 -14.93
CA GLN A 392 16.31 -25.49 -15.82
C GLN A 392 17.04 -24.15 -15.67
N PHE A 393 18.38 -24.21 -15.49
CA PHE A 393 19.26 -23.04 -15.55
C PHE A 393 19.86 -22.94 -16.94
N ILE A 394 19.58 -21.85 -17.65
CA ILE A 394 20.11 -21.59 -18.99
C ILE A 394 21.19 -20.52 -18.85
N SER A 395 22.44 -20.92 -19.08
CA SER A 395 23.55 -19.98 -19.25
C SER A 395 23.78 -19.73 -20.74
N HIS A 396 24.24 -18.53 -21.09
CA HIS A 396 24.59 -18.18 -22.48
C HIS A 396 25.77 -19.02 -23.04
N ALA A 397 26.43 -19.82 -22.21
CA ALA A 397 27.53 -20.70 -22.59
C ALA A 397 27.07 -22.14 -22.95
N ASN A 398 25.76 -22.43 -23.06
CA ASN A 398 25.22 -23.79 -23.20
C ASN A 398 25.67 -24.77 -22.08
N ALA A 399 26.16 -24.25 -20.95
CA ALA A 399 26.44 -25.06 -19.77
C ALA A 399 25.17 -25.14 -18.93
N ILE A 400 24.53 -26.32 -18.92
CA ILE A 400 23.49 -26.66 -17.95
C ILE A 400 24.17 -26.77 -16.59
N TRP A 401 23.97 -25.78 -15.73
CA TRP A 401 24.36 -25.90 -14.34
C TRP A 401 23.38 -26.87 -13.66
N LYS A 402 23.83 -28.11 -13.42
CA LYS A 402 23.25 -28.94 -12.35
C LYS A 402 23.69 -28.32 -11.03
N LEU A 403 22.91 -27.38 -10.51
CA LEU A 403 23.06 -26.97 -9.12
C LEU A 403 22.70 -28.20 -8.27
N LEU A 404 23.73 -28.79 -7.66
CA LEU A 404 23.62 -29.95 -6.80
C LEU A 404 22.74 -29.60 -5.60
N THR A 405 21.58 -30.26 -5.57
CA THR A 405 20.62 -30.51 -4.46
C THR A 405 20.76 -29.67 -3.19
#